data_AF-A0A534L460-F1
#
_entry.id   AF-A0A534L460-F1
#
_cell.length_a   1.000
_cell.length_b   1.000
_cell.length_c   1.000
_cell.angle_alpha   90.00
_cell.angle_beta   90.00
_cell.angle_gamma   90.00
#
_symmetry.space_group_name_H-M   'P 1'
#
loop_
_entity.id
_entity.type
_entity.pdbx_description
1 polymer ?
#
loop_
_entity_poly.entity_id
_entity_poly.type
_entity_poly.pdbx_seq_one_letter_code
_entity_poly.pdbx_strand_id
1 'polypeptide(L)' 'MAQMSGMDKYKFRRALEQIEEAVGRGTELVSVYIPPERPIFDVTNYLRGEQSQSSNIKSASTRKHVTQAIESA' A
#
# COMPACT_ATOMS: atom_id res chain seq x y z
N MET A 1 2.61 -11.66 -21.33
CA MET A 1 2.15 -12.14 -20.01
C MET A 1 2.88 -13.43 -19.72
N ALA A 2 3.85 -13.42 -18.80
CA ALA A 2 4.60 -14.63 -18.44
C ALA A 2 3.64 -15.71 -17.92
N GLN A 3 3.81 -16.95 -18.36
CA GLN A 3 2.97 -18.07 -17.95
C GLN A 3 3.29 -18.41 -16.49
N MET A 4 2.47 -17.92 -15.55
CA MET A 4 2.66 -18.20 -14.11
C MET A 4 2.56 -19.70 -13.85
N SER A 5 3.57 -20.27 -13.19
CA SER A 5 3.56 -21.67 -12.75
C SER A 5 2.40 -21.92 -11.77
N GLY A 6 1.93 -23.16 -11.68
CA GLY A 6 0.90 -23.55 -10.69
C GLY A 6 1.31 -23.18 -9.25
N MET A 7 2.61 -23.23 -8.95
CA MET A 7 3.15 -22.80 -7.65
C MET A 7 3.12 -21.27 -7.46
N ASP A 8 3.36 -20.49 -8.51
CA ASP A 8 3.30 -19.02 -8.44
C ASP A 8 1.87 -18.53 -8.21
N LYS A 9 0.90 -19.18 -8.86
CA LYS A 9 -0.53 -18.92 -8.63
C LYS A 9 -0.94 -19.24 -7.19
N TYR A 10 -0.44 -20.35 -6.63
CA TYR A 10 -0.71 -20.72 -5.25
C TYR A 10 -0.13 -19.68 -4.27
N LYS A 11 1.13 -19.27 -4.47
CA LYS A 11 1.78 -18.22 -3.65
C LYS A 11 1.05 -16.90 -3.75
N PHE A 12 0.65 -16.50 -4.95
CA PHE A 12 -0.10 -15.27 -5.17
C PHE A 12 -1.46 -15.30 -4.46
N ARG A 13 -2.21 -16.40 -4.58
CA ARG A 13 -3.48 -16.58 -3.88
C ARG A 13 -3.31 -16.53 -2.36
N ARG A 14 -2.29 -17.21 -1.81
CA ARG A 14 -1.99 -17.17 -0.38
C ARG A 14 -1.64 -15.75 0.10
N ALA A 15 -0.88 -14.99 -0.69
CA ALA A 15 -0.57 -13.60 -0.36
C ALA A 15 -1.82 -12.71 -0.38
N LEU A 16 -2.74 -12.92 -1.31
CA LEU A 16 -4.03 -12.23 -1.33
C LEU A 16 -4.88 -12.56 -0.10
N GLU A 17 -4.99 -13.86 0.25
CA GLU A 17 -5.72 -14.30 1.46
C GLU A 17 -5.15 -13.64 2.72
N GLN A 18 -3.81 -13.51 2.83
CA GLN A 18 -3.16 -12.81 3.96
C GLN A 18 -3.48 -11.31 4.01
N ILE A 19 -3.58 -10.65 2.85
CA ILE A 19 -3.95 -9.23 2.78
C ILE A 19 -5.43 -9.04 3.11
N GLU A 20 -6.31 -9.95 2.68
CA GLU A 20 -7.74 -9.93 3.02
C GLU A 20 -7.99 -10.13 4.53
N GLU A 21 -7.16 -10.96 5.18
CA GLU A 21 -7.20 -11.15 6.63
C GLU A 21 -6.63 -9.97 7.43
N ALA A 22 -5.93 -9.03 6.78
CA ALA A 22 -5.35 -7.88 7.46
C ALA A 22 -6.45 -6.93 7.95
N VAL A 23 -6.59 -6.81 9.27
CA VAL A 23 -7.54 -5.89 9.91
C VAL A 23 -6.78 -4.74 10.56
N GLY A 24 -6.96 -3.53 10.03
CA GLY A 24 -6.48 -2.28 10.63
C GLY A 24 -7.60 -1.55 11.37
N ARG A 25 -7.26 -0.73 12.36
CA ARG A 25 -8.22 0.21 12.95
C ARG A 25 -8.28 1.48 12.10
N GLY A 26 -9.44 1.84 11.58
CA GLY A 26 -9.59 3.07 10.81
C GLY A 26 -8.90 3.01 9.45
N THR A 27 -8.03 3.97 9.14
CA THR A 27 -7.41 4.18 7.80
C THR A 27 -5.93 3.79 7.73
N GLU A 28 -5.50 2.79 8.51
CA GLU A 28 -4.07 2.52 8.75
C GLU A 28 -3.45 1.52 7.76
N LEU A 29 -4.25 0.95 6.85
CA LEU A 29 -3.79 0.04 5.82
C LEU A 29 -3.57 0.80 4.51
N VAL A 30 -2.34 0.72 4.00
CA VAL A 30 -1.96 1.30 2.71
C VAL A 30 -1.58 0.17 1.77
N SER A 31 -2.11 0.20 0.54
CA SER A 31 -1.77 -0.76 -0.52
C SER A 31 -1.52 0.02 -1.80
N VAL A 32 -0.37 -0.22 -2.44
CA VAL A 32 0.05 0.50 -3.65
C VAL A 32 0.28 -0.50 -4.75
N TYR A 33 -0.40 -0.32 -5.88
CA TYR A 33 -0.16 -1.07 -7.11
C TYR A 33 0.57 -0.18 -8.12
N ILE A 34 1.76 -0.62 -8.54
CA ILE A 34 2.58 0.09 -9.52
C ILE A 34 2.52 -0.68 -10.83
N PRO A 35 1.85 -0.13 -11.87
CA PRO A 35 1.87 -0.77 -13.18
C PRO A 35 3.27 -0.63 -13.81
N PRO A 36 3.68 -1.57 -14.68
CA PRO A 36 5.03 -1.61 -15.24
C PRO A 36 5.40 -0.38 -16.09
N GLU A 37 4.41 0.33 -16.59
CA GLU A 37 4.57 1.54 -17.41
C GLU A 37 4.83 2.80 -16.57
N ARG A 38 4.58 2.76 -15.26
CA ARG A 38 4.67 3.93 -14.39
C ARG A 38 6.08 4.07 -13.81
N PRO A 39 6.77 5.20 -14.05
CA PRO A 39 8.09 5.43 -13.48
C PRO A 39 8.06 5.48 -11.95
N ILE A 40 9.07 4.89 -11.30
CA ILE A 40 9.17 4.86 -9.83
C ILE A 40 9.20 6.27 -9.23
N PHE A 41 9.88 7.23 -9.87
CA PHE A 41 9.95 8.61 -9.35
C PHE A 41 8.56 9.26 -9.26
N ASP A 42 7.66 8.96 -10.19
CA ASP A 42 6.30 9.50 -10.22
C ASP A 42 5.48 8.91 -9.07
N VAL A 43 5.64 7.61 -8.80
CA VAL A 43 5.02 6.95 -7.64
C VAL A 43 5.53 7.54 -6.33
N THR A 44 6.85 7.76 -6.19
CA THR A 44 7.41 8.37 -4.98
C THR A 44 6.88 9.79 -4.77
N ASN A 45 6.75 10.58 -5.84
CA ASN A 45 6.18 11.93 -5.74
C ASN A 45 4.70 11.90 -5.36
N TYR A 46 3.94 10.95 -5.92
CA TYR A 46 2.55 10.71 -5.53
C TYR A 46 2.43 10.38 -4.04
N LEU A 47 3.22 9.43 -3.53
CA LEU A 47 3.22 9.05 -2.11
C LEU A 47 3.58 10.22 -1.18
N ARG A 48 4.55 11.07 -1.56
CA ARG A 48 4.85 12.30 -0.80
C ARG A 48 3.68 13.28 -0.78
N GLY A 49 2.93 13.38 -1.88
CA GLY A 49 1.70 14.17 -1.94
C GLY A 49 0.65 13.67 -0.94
N GLU A 50 0.39 12.36 -0.94
CA GLU A 50 -0.53 11.70 0.00
C GLU A 50 -0.07 11.86 1.47
N GLN A 51 1.24 11.75 1.72
CA GLN A 51 1.83 12.01 3.03
C GLN A 51 1.52 13.43 3.51
N SER A 52 1.71 14.43 2.66
CA SER A 52 1.36 15.82 2.96
C SER A 52 -0.14 15.98 3.25
N GLN A 53 -1.02 15.33 2.49
CA GLN A 53 -2.46 15.39 2.73
C GLN A 53 -2.85 14.76 4.07
N SER A 54 -2.21 13.65 4.46
CA SER A 54 -2.45 12.98 5.74
C SER A 54 -2.20 13.89 6.95
N SER A 55 -1.37 14.93 6.82
CA SER A 55 -1.11 15.89 7.88
C SER A 55 -2.36 16.64 8.36
N ASN A 56 -3.39 16.74 7.51
CA ASN A 56 -4.67 17.38 7.83
C ASN A 56 -5.61 16.51 8.67
N ILE A 57 -5.25 15.24 8.95
CA ILE A 57 -6.05 14.37 9.82
C ILE A 57 -6.05 14.95 11.24
N LYS A 58 -7.25 15.26 11.75
CA LYS A 58 -7.44 15.89 13.07
C LYS A 58 -7.01 14.97 14.23
N SER A 59 -7.32 13.68 14.14
CA SER A 59 -6.91 12.67 15.12
C SER A 59 -5.40 12.46 15.07
N ALA A 60 -4.70 12.75 16.18
CA ALA A 60 -3.24 12.64 16.24
C ALA A 60 -2.73 11.21 16.07
N SER A 61 -3.43 10.22 16.62
CA SER A 61 -3.08 8.80 16.47
C SER A 61 -3.24 8.34 15.02
N THR A 62 -4.41 8.61 14.43
CA THR A 62 -4.70 8.24 13.04
C THR A 62 -3.76 8.93 12.06
N ARG A 63 -3.45 10.22 12.28
CA ARG A 63 -2.47 10.95 11.47
C ARG A 63 -1.11 10.25 11.50
N LYS A 64 -0.60 9.94 12.70
CA LYS A 64 0.69 9.26 12.87
C LYS A 64 0.72 7.91 12.15
N HIS A 65 -0.32 7.09 12.33
CA HIS A 65 -0.36 5.76 11.73
C HIS A 65 -0.45 5.81 10.20
N VAL A 66 -1.23 6.74 9.63
CA VAL A 66 -1.31 6.94 8.17
C VAL A 66 0.03 7.44 7.61
N THR A 67 0.66 8.43 8.24
CA THR A 67 1.97 8.93 7.80
C THR A 67 3.02 7.83 7.85
N GLN A 68 3.06 7.03 8.92
CA GLN A 68 3.99 5.90 9.04
C GLN A 68 3.75 4.82 7.98
N ALA A 69 2.49 4.50 7.69
CA ALA A 69 2.16 3.53 6.65
C ALA A 69 2.63 3.99 5.26
N ILE A 70 2.47 5.29 4.94
CA ILE A 70 2.93 5.87 3.68
C ILE A 70 4.46 5.93 3.59
N GLU A 71 5.16 6.21 4.69
CA GLU A 71 6.64 6.21 4.74
C GLU A 71 7.24 4.80 4.61
N SER A 72 6.51 3.77 5.05
CA SER A 72 6.96 2.36 5.01
C SER A 72 6.68 1.63 3.70
N ALA A 73 5.86 2.23 2.82
CA ALA A 73 5.46 1.68 1.52
C ALA A 73 6.54 1.93 0.44
#